data_AF-A0A7Y0NKC4-F1
#
_entry.id   AF-A0A7Y0NKC4-F1
#
_cell.length_a   1.000
_cell.length_b   1.000
_cell.length_c   1.000
_cell.angle_alpha   90.00
_cell.angle_beta   90.00
_cell.angle_gamma   90.00
#
_symmetry.space_group_name_H-M   'P 1'
#
loop_
_entity.id
_entity.type
_entity.pdbx_description
1 polymer ?
#
loop_
_entity_poly.entity_id
_entity_poly.type
_entity_poly.pdbx_seq_one_letter_code
_entity_poly.pdbx_strand_id
1 'polypeptide(L)'
;MVKVEYQGNSYSCGPEETVLEAMLRQGVKFPFSCRKGSCHACMHIAEKGALPPASQKGLSDEQISQGLFLPCLCRPTDSLSIAPKNSGKLNRRASSIARQQDAFLSPDPEMWEALDNGRVLSAILDDFYTKAFSDERLSPFFHGVTQQRAQEKQYLFLRQKFTGEKVYFGDRPKNAHHWMVISNDLFDYRESIMVECLERHNLPEHLIERWRALENSFRADIVKDEPWNRKIGDIEIPVSGYGEITLDIGSLCDSCSEEIDAGTTVRYHLRLGTLYCPDCMT
;
A
#
# COMPACT_ATOMS: atom_id res chain seq x y z
N MET A 1 14.64 -32.50 17.56
CA MET A 1 14.12 -31.37 16.77
C MET A 1 12.70 -31.13 17.21
N VAL A 2 12.37 -29.91 17.63
CA VAL A 2 11.03 -29.54 18.07
C VAL A 2 10.34 -28.73 16.98
N LYS A 3 9.01 -28.80 16.94
CA LYS A 3 8.22 -28.09 15.93
C LYS A 3 7.77 -26.73 16.47
N VAL A 4 7.91 -25.70 15.66
CA VAL A 4 7.38 -24.37 15.95
C VAL A 4 6.33 -24.04 14.91
N GLU A 5 5.08 -23.87 15.36
CA GLU A 5 3.97 -23.42 14.54
C GLU A 5 3.93 -21.89 14.51
N TYR A 6 3.99 -21.31 13.31
CA TYR A 6 3.94 -19.87 13.11
C TYR A 6 3.21 -19.53 11.81
N GLN A 7 2.20 -18.65 11.89
CA GLN A 7 1.39 -18.21 10.74
C GLN A 7 0.80 -19.37 9.90
N GLY A 8 0.47 -20.49 10.55
CA GLY A 8 -0.11 -21.67 9.90
C GLY A 8 0.90 -22.60 9.20
N ASN A 9 2.19 -22.34 9.33
CA ASN A 9 3.28 -23.21 8.86
C ASN A 9 4.00 -23.85 10.04
N SER A 10 4.66 -24.99 9.79
CA SER A 10 5.45 -25.71 10.79
C SER A 10 6.94 -25.64 10.44
N TYR A 11 7.74 -25.20 11.41
CA TYR A 11 9.17 -24.99 11.28
C TYR A 11 9.94 -25.90 12.24
N SER A 12 11.08 -26.41 11.78
CA SER A 12 11.96 -27.27 12.59
C SER A 12 12.95 -26.44 13.39
N CYS A 13 13.01 -26.64 14.72
CA CYS A 13 13.99 -26.00 15.60
C CYS A 13 14.96 -27.05 16.17
N GLY A 14 16.26 -26.79 16.02
CA GLY A 14 17.32 -27.60 16.61
C GLY A 14 17.36 -27.48 18.15
N PRO A 15 17.98 -28.43 18.86
CA PRO A 15 18.06 -28.41 20.33
C PRO A 15 18.89 -27.25 20.89
N GLU A 16 19.93 -26.82 20.17
CA GLU A 16 20.80 -25.70 20.56
C GLU A 16 20.45 -24.38 19.86
N GLU A 17 19.47 -24.44 18.96
CA GLU A 17 19.05 -23.32 18.12
C GLU A 17 17.94 -22.53 18.82
N THR A 18 18.01 -21.20 18.72
CA THR A 18 16.91 -20.35 19.18
C THR A 18 15.75 -20.37 18.19
N VAL A 19 14.53 -20.08 18.66
CA VAL A 19 13.38 -19.91 17.78
C VAL A 19 13.67 -18.90 16.66
N LEU A 20 14.36 -17.79 16.97
CA LEU A 20 14.74 -16.80 15.95
C LEU A 20 15.65 -17.39 14.87
N GLU A 21 16.70 -18.12 15.27
CA GLU A 21 17.65 -18.73 14.33
C GLU A 21 16.96 -19.78 13.45
N ALA A 22 16.10 -20.62 14.03
CA ALA A 22 15.32 -21.60 13.30
C ALA A 22 14.43 -20.97 12.22
N MET A 23 13.77 -19.85 12.55
CA MET A 23 12.92 -19.11 11.62
C MET A 23 13.75 -18.50 10.48
N LEU A 24 14.85 -17.82 10.79
CA LEU A 24 15.70 -17.19 9.79
C LEU A 24 16.38 -18.21 8.86
N ARG A 25 16.85 -19.34 9.41
CA ARG A 25 17.45 -20.43 8.64
C ARG A 25 16.47 -21.02 7.62
N GLN A 26 15.18 -21.03 7.94
CA GLN A 26 14.11 -21.52 7.07
C GLN A 26 13.49 -20.41 6.19
N GLY A 27 14.15 -19.25 6.09
CA GLY A 27 13.76 -18.16 5.19
C GLY A 27 12.57 -17.33 5.67
N VAL A 28 12.14 -17.49 6.92
CA VAL A 28 11.01 -16.74 7.48
C VAL A 28 11.43 -15.30 7.76
N LYS A 29 10.68 -14.34 7.22
CA LYS A 29 10.85 -12.92 7.60
C LYS A 29 10.42 -12.74 9.05
N PHE A 30 11.40 -12.53 9.93
CA PHE A 30 11.19 -12.39 11.36
C PHE A 30 11.80 -11.07 11.86
N PRO A 31 11.11 -10.25 12.67
CA PRO A 31 11.68 -9.00 13.15
C PRO A 31 12.81 -9.30 14.16
N PHE A 32 13.98 -8.69 13.99
CA PHE A 32 15.06 -8.73 14.98
C PHE A 32 16.05 -7.58 14.78
N SER A 33 16.85 -7.29 15.81
CA SER A 33 17.97 -6.33 15.72
C SER A 33 19.18 -6.84 16.52
N CYS A 34 19.09 -6.87 17.86
CA CYS A 34 20.26 -7.14 18.70
C CYS A 34 20.62 -8.62 18.93
N ARG A 35 19.66 -9.55 18.77
CA ARG A 35 19.77 -11.00 19.10
C ARG A 35 20.20 -11.35 20.53
N LYS A 36 20.24 -10.37 21.46
CA LYS A 36 20.67 -10.54 22.85
C LYS A 36 19.60 -10.17 23.87
N GLY A 37 18.36 -9.99 23.41
CA GLY A 37 17.21 -9.68 24.25
C GLY A 37 17.07 -8.22 24.70
N SER A 38 17.97 -7.30 24.36
CA SER A 38 17.90 -5.90 24.83
C SER A 38 16.95 -4.99 24.02
N CYS A 39 16.80 -5.22 22.72
CA CYS A 39 16.02 -4.34 21.84
C CYS A 39 14.51 -4.63 21.81
N HIS A 40 14.07 -5.80 22.30
CA HIS A 40 12.69 -6.29 22.26
C HIS A 40 12.01 -6.34 20.85
N ALA A 41 12.78 -6.13 19.77
CA ALA A 41 12.27 -6.12 18.40
C ALA A 41 11.69 -7.49 17.97
N CYS A 42 12.27 -8.59 18.44
CA CYS A 42 11.84 -9.94 18.08
C CYS A 42 10.64 -10.46 18.87
N MET A 43 10.09 -9.68 19.80
CA MET A 43 9.08 -10.14 20.75
C MET A 43 7.82 -10.69 20.08
N HIS A 44 7.37 -11.85 20.56
CA HIS A 44 6.20 -12.59 20.08
C HIS A 44 5.41 -13.13 21.27
N ILE A 45 4.19 -13.60 21.01
CA ILE A 45 3.31 -14.28 21.97
C ILE A 45 3.43 -15.79 21.75
N ALA A 46 3.56 -16.56 22.82
CA ALA A 46 3.37 -18.01 22.78
C ALA A 46 1.89 -18.33 23.02
N GLU A 47 1.25 -18.92 22.03
CA GLU A 47 -0.15 -19.33 22.10
C GLU A 47 -0.30 -20.73 22.74
N LYS A 48 0.69 -21.61 22.53
CA LYS A 48 0.75 -22.96 23.10
C LYS A 48 2.19 -23.40 23.33
N GLY A 49 2.37 -24.26 24.33
CA GLY A 49 3.66 -24.85 24.70
C GLY A 49 4.36 -24.09 25.83
N ALA A 50 5.29 -24.77 26.50
CA ALA A 50 5.98 -24.23 27.67
C ALA A 50 7.17 -23.36 27.24
N LEU A 51 7.24 -22.14 27.77
CA LEU A 51 8.35 -21.23 27.51
C LEU A 51 9.46 -21.42 28.56
N PRO A 52 10.73 -21.55 28.14
CA PRO A 52 11.84 -21.55 29.08
C PRO A 52 11.98 -20.16 29.73
N PRO A 53 12.28 -20.07 31.05
CA PRO A 53 12.39 -18.78 31.75
C PRO A 53 13.39 -17.80 31.10
N ALA A 54 14.45 -18.32 30.49
CA ALA A 54 15.44 -17.52 29.76
C ALA A 54 14.83 -16.67 28.64
N SER A 55 13.73 -17.13 28.02
CA SER A 55 13.04 -16.43 26.94
C SER A 55 12.21 -15.24 27.40
N GLN A 56 11.97 -15.11 28.70
CA GLN A 56 11.18 -14.02 29.30
C GLN A 56 12.04 -13.08 30.15
N LYS A 57 13.36 -13.28 30.14
CA LYS A 57 14.30 -12.43 30.88
C LYS A 57 14.27 -11.00 30.35
N GLY A 58 13.94 -10.04 31.21
CA GLY A 58 13.84 -8.62 30.88
C GLY A 58 12.43 -8.14 30.49
N LEU A 59 11.42 -9.01 30.56
CA LEU A 59 10.02 -8.64 30.37
C LEU A 59 9.36 -8.28 31.70
N SER A 60 8.35 -7.40 31.67
CA SER A 60 7.53 -7.10 32.84
C SER A 60 6.58 -8.26 33.18
N ASP A 61 6.11 -8.32 34.42
CA ASP A 61 5.15 -9.34 34.86
C ASP A 61 3.85 -9.32 34.03
N GLU A 62 3.41 -8.13 33.63
CA GLU A 62 2.28 -7.96 32.72
C GLU A 62 2.55 -8.61 31.35
N GLN A 63 3.73 -8.39 30.78
CA GLN A 63 4.11 -8.99 29.49
C GLN A 63 4.21 -10.52 29.59
N ILE A 64 4.77 -11.02 30.70
CA ILE A 64 4.85 -12.45 30.99
C ILE A 64 3.43 -13.05 31.09
N SER A 65 2.51 -12.36 31.77
CA SER A 65 1.11 -12.79 31.91
C SER A 65 0.36 -12.85 30.57
N GLN A 66 0.76 -12.02 29.60
CA GLN A 66 0.23 -12.01 28.23
C GLN A 66 0.86 -13.09 27.33
N GLY A 67 1.73 -13.95 27.87
CA GLY A 67 2.42 -14.99 27.09
C GLY A 67 3.51 -14.44 26.17
N LEU A 68 3.98 -13.20 26.39
CA LEU A 68 5.05 -12.63 25.60
C LEU A 68 6.39 -13.28 25.95
N PHE A 69 7.23 -13.41 24.93
CA PHE A 69 8.59 -13.93 25.04
C PHE A 69 9.50 -13.37 23.96
N LEU A 70 10.80 -13.62 24.10
CA LEU A 70 11.86 -13.23 23.20
C LEU A 70 12.37 -14.45 22.42
N PRO A 71 11.94 -14.67 21.17
CA PRO A 71 12.43 -15.72 20.29
C PRO A 71 13.95 -15.82 20.15
N CYS A 72 14.67 -14.70 20.28
CA CYS A 72 16.14 -14.69 20.25
C CYS A 72 16.81 -15.29 21.50
N LEU A 73 16.06 -15.52 22.57
CA LEU A 73 16.52 -16.16 23.80
C LEU A 73 15.79 -17.49 24.08
N CYS A 74 14.90 -17.90 23.18
CA CYS A 74 14.05 -19.06 23.38
C CYS A 74 14.67 -20.29 22.71
N ARG A 75 15.14 -21.25 23.51
CA ARG A 75 15.46 -22.61 23.07
C ARG A 75 14.35 -23.55 23.54
N PRO A 76 13.41 -23.93 22.66
CA PRO A 76 12.25 -24.70 23.06
C PRO A 76 12.61 -26.14 23.43
N THR A 77 12.07 -26.64 24.55
CA THR A 77 12.18 -28.05 24.95
C THR A 77 11.12 -28.93 24.29
N ASP A 78 9.96 -28.34 23.98
CA ASP A 78 8.81 -28.99 23.37
C ASP A 78 8.28 -28.16 22.20
N SER A 79 7.27 -28.69 21.49
CA SER A 79 6.68 -27.96 20.37
C SER A 79 5.96 -26.71 20.84
N LEU A 80 6.11 -25.61 20.10
CA LEU A 80 5.54 -24.30 20.42
C LEU A 80 4.60 -23.81 19.31
N SER A 81 3.52 -23.13 19.68
CA SER A 81 2.72 -22.30 18.76
C SER A 81 2.92 -20.84 19.11
N ILE A 82 3.31 -20.01 18.15
CA ILE A 82 3.70 -18.62 18.39
C ILE A 82 2.98 -17.66 17.42
N ALA A 83 2.77 -16.42 17.87
CA ALA A 83 2.10 -15.37 17.11
C ALA A 83 2.79 -14.00 17.27
N PRO A 84 2.66 -13.08 16.30
CA PRO A 84 3.20 -11.72 16.45
C PRO A 84 2.58 -10.99 17.65
N LYS A 85 3.38 -10.20 18.40
CA LYS A 85 2.89 -9.47 19.59
C LYS A 85 1.74 -8.49 19.37
N ASN A 86 1.54 -8.04 18.13
CA ASN A 86 0.44 -7.17 17.73
C ASN A 86 -0.84 -7.95 17.37
N SER A 87 -0.88 -9.27 17.61
CA SER A 87 -2.06 -10.10 17.34
C SER A 87 -3.28 -9.76 18.21
N GLY A 88 -3.08 -9.05 19.34
CA GLY A 88 -4.15 -8.52 20.20
C GLY A 88 -5.04 -7.45 19.55
N LYS A 89 -4.71 -6.97 18.34
CA LYS A 89 -5.62 -6.17 17.48
C LYS A 89 -5.86 -6.82 16.11
N LEU A 90 -5.64 -8.13 15.99
CA LEU A 90 -5.93 -8.88 14.78
C LEU A 90 -7.08 -9.85 15.08
N ASN A 91 -8.28 -9.33 14.92
CA ASN A 91 -9.53 -10.08 14.87
C ASN A 91 -9.35 -11.29 13.92
N ARG A 92 -9.89 -12.48 14.21
CA ARG A 92 -9.72 -13.67 13.33
C ARG A 92 -10.29 -13.50 11.91
N ARG A 93 -11.05 -12.42 11.65
CA ARG A 93 -11.42 -11.95 10.30
C ARG A 93 -10.27 -11.22 9.58
N ALA A 94 -9.36 -10.59 10.30
CA ALA A 94 -8.23 -9.86 9.76
C ALA A 94 -7.09 -10.77 9.28
N SER A 95 -6.99 -12.02 9.74
CA SER A 95 -5.98 -12.97 9.22
C SER A 95 -6.34 -13.55 7.85
N SER A 96 -7.63 -13.71 7.55
CA SER A 96 -8.10 -14.00 6.18
C SER A 96 -7.96 -12.77 5.29
N ILE A 97 -8.31 -11.58 5.79
CA ILE A 97 -8.15 -10.32 5.06
C ILE A 97 -6.67 -10.03 4.78
N ALA A 98 -5.75 -10.20 5.75
CA ALA A 98 -4.32 -9.97 5.54
C ALA A 98 -3.69 -11.02 4.61
N ARG A 99 -4.09 -12.30 4.70
CA ARG A 99 -3.66 -13.32 3.71
C ARG A 99 -4.23 -13.06 2.32
N GLN A 100 -5.48 -12.59 2.22
CA GLN A 100 -6.07 -12.14 0.96
C GLN A 100 -5.35 -10.91 0.43
N GLN A 101 -5.07 -9.92 1.27
CA GLN A 101 -4.39 -8.68 0.91
C GLN A 101 -2.94 -8.93 0.47
N ASP A 102 -2.20 -9.83 1.14
CA ASP A 102 -0.88 -10.28 0.69
C ASP A 102 -0.95 -11.06 -0.64
N ALA A 103 -2.00 -11.85 -0.86
CA ALA A 103 -2.23 -12.54 -2.14
C ALA A 103 -2.52 -11.55 -3.28
N PHE A 104 -3.32 -10.49 -3.04
CA PHE A 104 -3.59 -9.44 -4.02
C PHE A 104 -2.41 -8.48 -4.25
N LEU A 105 -1.46 -8.42 -3.31
CA LEU A 105 -0.25 -7.62 -3.43
C LEU A 105 0.93 -8.38 -4.06
N SER A 106 0.76 -9.68 -4.31
CA SER A 106 1.75 -10.53 -4.97
C SER A 106 1.57 -10.53 -6.49
N PRO A 107 2.63 -10.76 -7.28
CA PRO A 107 2.52 -10.88 -8.73
C PRO A 107 1.51 -11.93 -9.18
N ASP A 108 0.85 -11.64 -10.31
CA ASP A 108 -0.20 -12.43 -10.93
C ASP A 108 0.18 -12.77 -12.40
N PRO A 109 1.03 -13.79 -12.60
CA PRO A 109 1.50 -14.15 -13.94
C PRO A 109 0.39 -14.70 -14.84
N GLU A 110 -0.61 -15.38 -14.27
CA GLU A 110 -1.77 -15.90 -15.02
C GLU A 110 -2.61 -14.75 -15.58
N MET A 111 -2.87 -13.71 -14.77
CA MET A 111 -3.57 -12.52 -15.25
C MET A 111 -2.77 -11.81 -16.33
N TRP A 112 -1.44 -11.70 -16.17
CA TRP A 112 -0.59 -11.08 -17.18
C TRP A 112 -0.60 -11.82 -18.52
N GLU A 113 -0.59 -13.15 -18.48
CA GLU A 113 -0.69 -14.01 -19.66
C GLU A 113 -2.07 -13.86 -20.33
N ALA A 114 -3.15 -13.88 -19.56
CA ALA A 114 -4.52 -13.70 -20.06
C ALA A 114 -4.75 -12.31 -20.69
N LEU A 115 -4.00 -11.30 -20.24
CA LEU A 115 -3.98 -9.95 -20.83
C LEU A 115 -3.05 -9.85 -22.06
N ASP A 116 -2.63 -10.99 -22.59
CA ASP A 116 -1.70 -11.15 -23.70
C ASP A 116 -0.44 -10.30 -23.51
N ASN A 117 0.21 -10.48 -22.37
CA ASN A 117 1.44 -9.77 -22.01
C ASN A 117 1.31 -8.24 -22.16
N GLY A 118 0.11 -7.72 -21.89
CA GLY A 118 -0.20 -6.30 -21.90
C GLY A 118 -0.91 -5.78 -23.16
N ARG A 119 -0.97 -6.52 -24.27
CA ARG A 119 -1.67 -6.05 -25.48
C ARG A 119 -3.17 -5.87 -25.22
N VAL A 120 -3.82 -6.85 -24.59
CA VAL A 120 -5.25 -6.79 -24.26
C VAL A 120 -5.49 -5.78 -23.13
N LEU A 121 -4.56 -5.65 -22.17
CA LEU A 121 -4.64 -4.62 -21.12
C LEU A 121 -4.72 -3.20 -21.71
N SER A 122 -3.89 -2.88 -22.71
CA SER A 122 -3.95 -1.58 -23.37
C SER A 122 -5.31 -1.30 -24.02
N ALA A 123 -5.91 -2.30 -24.68
CA ALA A 123 -7.22 -2.17 -25.30
C ALA A 123 -8.36 -2.01 -24.27
N ILE A 124 -8.30 -2.75 -23.15
CA ILE A 124 -9.25 -2.61 -22.04
C ILE A 124 -9.18 -1.22 -21.42
N LEU A 125 -7.97 -0.72 -21.15
CA LEU A 125 -7.80 0.62 -20.58
C LEU A 125 -8.23 1.71 -21.56
N ASP A 126 -8.07 1.49 -22.86
CA ASP A 126 -8.57 2.42 -23.86
C ASP A 126 -10.10 2.55 -23.85
N ASP A 127 -10.79 1.41 -23.85
CA ASP A 127 -12.24 1.33 -23.75
C ASP A 127 -12.75 1.93 -22.43
N PHE A 128 -12.14 1.54 -21.30
CA PHE A 128 -12.50 2.05 -19.98
C PHE A 128 -12.35 3.58 -19.88
N TYR A 129 -11.21 4.13 -20.30
CA TYR A 129 -10.99 5.56 -20.18
C TYR A 129 -11.79 6.37 -21.20
N THR A 130 -12.07 5.84 -22.39
CA THR A 130 -13.00 6.47 -23.33
C THR A 130 -14.37 6.66 -22.68
N LYS A 131 -14.88 5.64 -21.99
CA LYS A 131 -16.12 5.73 -21.21
C LYS A 131 -15.99 6.72 -20.06
N ALA A 132 -14.96 6.59 -19.23
CA ALA A 132 -14.78 7.41 -18.02
C ALA A 132 -14.62 8.91 -18.33
N PHE A 133 -13.98 9.28 -19.44
CA PHE A 133 -13.84 10.68 -19.86
C PHE A 133 -15.13 11.26 -20.45
N SER A 134 -16.01 10.41 -20.99
CA SER A 134 -17.33 10.81 -21.49
C SER A 134 -18.45 10.77 -20.43
N ASP A 135 -18.17 10.15 -19.28
CA ASP A 135 -19.16 9.92 -18.23
C ASP A 135 -19.35 11.15 -17.33
N GLU A 136 -20.59 11.55 -17.08
CA GLU A 136 -20.91 12.76 -16.29
C GLU A 136 -20.44 12.66 -14.83
N ARG A 137 -20.41 11.45 -14.25
CA ARG A 137 -20.03 11.23 -12.85
C ARG A 137 -18.51 11.17 -12.67
N LEU A 138 -17.78 10.73 -13.70
CA LEU A 138 -16.33 10.51 -13.64
C LEU A 138 -15.50 11.61 -14.31
N SER A 139 -16.00 12.21 -15.41
CA SER A 139 -15.27 13.24 -16.18
C SER A 139 -14.76 14.43 -15.34
N PRO A 140 -15.43 14.92 -14.27
CA PRO A 140 -14.92 16.03 -13.48
C PRO A 140 -13.58 15.74 -12.78
N PHE A 141 -13.25 14.47 -12.54
CA PHE A 141 -11.98 14.06 -11.91
C PHE A 141 -10.79 14.06 -12.89
N PHE A 142 -11.05 14.24 -14.18
CA PHE A 142 -10.04 14.23 -15.23
C PHE A 142 -9.71 15.63 -15.79
N HIS A 143 -10.26 16.69 -15.21
CA HIS A 143 -9.89 18.06 -15.60
C HIS A 143 -8.38 18.30 -15.48
N GLY A 144 -7.75 18.75 -16.57
CA GLY A 144 -6.30 18.97 -16.64
C GLY A 144 -5.46 17.70 -16.81
N VAL A 145 -6.08 16.55 -17.06
CA VAL A 145 -5.41 15.26 -17.32
C VAL A 145 -5.81 14.77 -18.70
N THR A 146 -4.83 14.33 -19.51
CA THR A 146 -5.13 13.70 -20.79
C THR A 146 -5.50 12.22 -20.60
N GLN A 147 -6.41 11.72 -21.44
CA GLN A 147 -6.80 10.31 -21.47
C GLN A 147 -5.57 9.38 -21.58
N GLN A 148 -4.68 9.67 -22.52
CA GLN A 148 -3.43 8.92 -22.70
C GLN A 148 -2.61 8.86 -21.41
N ARG A 149 -2.43 9.98 -20.71
CA ARG A 149 -1.65 10.03 -19.47
C ARG A 149 -2.29 9.19 -18.35
N ALA A 150 -3.62 9.17 -18.28
CA ALA A 150 -4.35 8.36 -17.30
C ALA A 150 -4.20 6.86 -17.61
N GLN A 151 -4.39 6.47 -18.88
CA GLN A 151 -4.19 5.11 -19.38
C GLN A 151 -2.78 4.59 -19.09
N GLU A 152 -1.74 5.32 -19.49
CA GLU A 152 -0.33 4.93 -19.31
C GLU A 152 0.02 4.74 -17.84
N LYS A 153 -0.44 5.64 -16.96
CA LYS A 153 -0.21 5.50 -15.52
C LYS A 153 -0.87 4.25 -14.95
N GLN A 154 -2.13 3.98 -15.31
CA GLN A 154 -2.82 2.79 -14.83
C GLN A 154 -2.21 1.51 -15.41
N TYR A 155 -1.81 1.53 -16.69
CA TYR A 155 -1.12 0.42 -17.35
C TYR A 155 0.16 0.04 -16.60
N LEU A 156 1.04 1.02 -16.33
CA LEU A 156 2.29 0.77 -15.61
C LEU A 156 2.04 0.28 -14.19
N PHE A 157 1.03 0.82 -13.51
CA PHE A 157 0.64 0.37 -12.17
C PHE A 157 0.22 -1.10 -12.17
N LEU A 158 -0.66 -1.48 -13.09
CA LEU A 158 -1.17 -2.84 -13.22
C LEU A 158 -0.10 -3.81 -13.70
N ARG A 159 0.74 -3.42 -14.68
CA ARG A 159 1.90 -4.23 -15.10
C ARG A 159 2.81 -4.51 -13.90
N GLN A 160 3.15 -3.50 -13.10
CA GLN A 160 3.95 -3.72 -11.90
C GLN A 160 3.26 -4.68 -10.92
N LYS A 161 1.94 -4.61 -10.78
CA LYS A 161 1.18 -5.51 -9.90
C LYS A 161 1.15 -6.95 -10.41
N PHE A 162 0.91 -7.16 -11.70
CA PHE A 162 0.81 -8.50 -12.27
C PHE A 162 2.17 -9.17 -12.50
N THR A 163 3.19 -8.40 -12.88
CA THR A 163 4.52 -8.95 -13.17
C THR A 163 5.50 -8.90 -11.98
N GLY A 164 5.26 -7.99 -11.02
CA GLY A 164 6.23 -7.68 -9.97
C GLY A 164 7.41 -6.80 -10.42
N GLU A 165 7.50 -6.44 -11.70
CA GLU A 165 8.53 -5.56 -12.23
C GLU A 165 8.35 -4.13 -11.72
N LYS A 166 9.43 -3.49 -11.26
CA LYS A 166 9.40 -2.10 -10.77
C LYS A 166 9.39 -1.10 -11.94
N VAL A 167 8.24 -0.96 -12.59
CA VAL A 167 8.05 -0.11 -13.78
C VAL A 167 7.14 1.10 -13.53
N TYR A 168 6.42 1.14 -12.42
CA TYR A 168 5.51 2.23 -12.10
C TYR A 168 6.21 3.34 -11.31
N PHE A 169 6.30 4.52 -11.93
CA PHE A 169 6.83 5.74 -11.31
C PHE A 169 5.69 6.72 -11.07
N GLY A 170 4.95 6.51 -9.98
CA GLY A 170 3.85 7.38 -9.59
C GLY A 170 3.48 7.25 -8.12
N ASP A 171 2.54 8.09 -7.68
CA ASP A 171 2.04 8.08 -6.31
C ASP A 171 1.26 6.79 -6.01
N ARG A 172 1.33 6.32 -4.77
CA ARG A 172 0.43 5.26 -4.28
C ARG A 172 -1.02 5.72 -4.35
N PRO A 173 -2.02 4.82 -4.46
CA PRO A 173 -3.43 5.19 -4.57
C PRO A 173 -3.89 6.26 -3.58
N LYS A 174 -3.49 6.15 -2.30
CA LYS A 174 -3.77 7.17 -1.27
C LYS A 174 -3.31 8.57 -1.61
N ASN A 175 -2.08 8.71 -2.09
CA ASN A 175 -1.53 10.00 -2.50
C ASN A 175 -2.06 10.43 -3.86
N ALA A 176 -2.27 9.51 -4.81
CA ALA A 176 -2.75 9.85 -6.14
C ALA A 176 -4.18 10.43 -6.11
N HIS A 177 -5.02 9.93 -5.20
CA HIS A 177 -6.42 10.33 -5.08
C HIS A 177 -6.67 11.25 -3.88
N HIS A 178 -5.63 11.77 -3.22
CA HIS A 178 -5.75 12.45 -1.92
C HIS A 178 -6.73 13.63 -1.94
N TRP A 179 -6.84 14.35 -3.05
CA TRP A 179 -7.71 15.51 -3.22
C TRP A 179 -9.14 15.18 -3.67
N MET A 180 -9.38 13.96 -4.19
CA MET A 180 -10.65 13.57 -4.80
C MET A 180 -11.62 13.04 -3.74
N VAL A 181 -12.79 13.64 -3.55
CA VAL A 181 -13.83 13.04 -2.69
C VAL A 181 -14.55 11.96 -3.48
N ILE A 182 -14.24 10.70 -3.18
CA ILE A 182 -14.76 9.52 -3.89
C ILE A 182 -15.58 8.73 -2.88
N SER A 183 -16.90 8.66 -3.09
CA SER A 183 -17.80 7.88 -2.26
C SER A 183 -17.71 6.38 -2.57
N ASN A 184 -18.23 5.53 -1.69
CA ASN A 184 -18.37 4.10 -1.98
C ASN A 184 -19.19 3.87 -3.26
N ASP A 185 -20.31 4.59 -3.42
CA ASP A 185 -21.18 4.50 -4.60
C ASP A 185 -20.45 4.85 -5.89
N LEU A 186 -19.63 5.91 -5.89
CA LEU A 186 -18.85 6.29 -7.07
C LEU A 186 -17.73 5.27 -7.38
N PHE A 187 -17.11 4.71 -6.34
CA PHE A 187 -16.12 3.66 -6.50
C PHE A 187 -16.73 2.40 -7.13
N ASP A 188 -17.89 1.97 -6.61
CA ASP A 188 -18.63 0.80 -7.11
C ASP A 188 -19.10 1.01 -8.55
N TYR A 189 -19.57 2.22 -8.87
CA TYR A 189 -19.96 2.59 -10.23
C TYR A 189 -18.77 2.56 -11.21
N ARG A 190 -17.61 3.07 -10.81
CA ARG A 190 -16.40 2.99 -11.63
C ARG A 190 -15.93 1.53 -11.80
N GLU A 191 -16.04 0.71 -10.76
CA GLU A 191 -15.75 -0.73 -10.84
C GLU A 191 -16.68 -1.41 -11.86
N SER A 192 -17.98 -1.12 -11.86
CA SER A 192 -18.90 -1.76 -12.81
C SER A 192 -18.56 -1.44 -14.27
N ILE A 193 -18.17 -0.20 -14.57
CA ILE A 193 -17.70 0.19 -15.92
C ILE A 193 -16.44 -0.60 -16.30
N MET A 194 -15.50 -0.78 -15.36
CA MET A 194 -14.30 -1.57 -15.61
C MET A 194 -14.65 -3.05 -15.87
N VAL A 195 -15.53 -3.65 -15.07
CA VAL A 195 -16.00 -5.02 -15.24
C VAL A 195 -16.63 -5.22 -16.62
N GLU A 196 -17.51 -4.31 -17.05
CA GLU A 196 -18.10 -4.37 -18.40
C GLU A 196 -17.03 -4.34 -19.50
N CYS A 197 -15.93 -3.62 -19.31
CA CYS A 197 -14.82 -3.60 -20.27
C CYS A 197 -14.05 -4.92 -20.22
N LEU A 198 -13.74 -5.45 -19.03
CA LEU A 198 -13.05 -6.74 -18.89
C LEU A 198 -13.86 -7.88 -19.56
N GLU A 199 -15.17 -7.90 -19.36
CA GLU A 199 -16.09 -8.87 -19.98
C GLU A 199 -16.11 -8.72 -21.50
N ARG A 200 -16.23 -7.49 -22.02
CA ARG A 200 -16.27 -7.20 -23.46
C ARG A 200 -14.98 -7.63 -24.18
N HIS A 201 -13.85 -7.56 -23.50
CA HIS A 201 -12.55 -8.03 -24.00
C HIS A 201 -12.29 -9.52 -23.69
N ASN A 202 -13.32 -10.26 -23.25
CA ASN A 202 -13.32 -11.71 -23.02
C ASN A 202 -12.33 -12.19 -21.95
N LEU A 203 -12.10 -11.41 -20.89
CA LEU A 203 -11.34 -11.89 -19.75
C LEU A 203 -12.14 -12.98 -19.00
N PRO A 204 -11.55 -14.14 -18.64
CA PRO A 204 -12.24 -15.18 -17.88
C PRO A 204 -12.83 -14.68 -16.56
N GLU A 205 -13.99 -15.22 -16.18
CA GLU A 205 -14.76 -14.80 -14.99
C GLU A 205 -13.92 -14.84 -13.70
N HIS A 206 -13.14 -15.91 -13.48
CA HIS A 206 -12.29 -16.02 -12.30
C HIS A 206 -11.17 -14.97 -12.25
N LEU A 207 -10.71 -14.49 -13.41
CA LEU A 207 -9.75 -13.40 -13.51
C LEU A 207 -10.41 -12.04 -13.29
N ILE A 208 -11.66 -11.86 -13.71
CA ILE A 208 -12.45 -10.66 -13.39
C ILE A 208 -12.66 -10.57 -11.87
N GLU A 209 -13.00 -11.65 -11.20
CA GLU A 209 -13.14 -11.67 -9.73
C GLU A 209 -11.84 -11.28 -9.02
N ARG A 210 -10.69 -11.78 -9.50
CA ARG A 210 -9.37 -11.42 -8.97
C ARG A 210 -9.03 -9.96 -9.22
N TRP A 211 -9.36 -9.43 -10.39
CA TRP A 211 -9.18 -8.01 -10.72
C TRP A 211 -10.00 -7.14 -9.77
N ARG A 212 -11.29 -7.45 -9.58
CA ARG A 212 -12.15 -6.74 -8.63
C ARG A 212 -11.58 -6.79 -7.22
N ALA A 213 -11.08 -7.94 -6.79
CA ALA A 213 -10.49 -8.08 -5.48
C ALA A 213 -9.18 -7.26 -5.33
N LEU A 214 -8.35 -7.18 -6.38
CA LEU A 214 -7.19 -6.28 -6.43
C LEU A 214 -7.61 -4.82 -6.31
N GLU A 215 -8.59 -4.35 -7.08
CA GLU A 215 -9.05 -2.96 -7.01
C GLU A 215 -9.65 -2.63 -5.64
N ASN A 216 -10.49 -3.53 -5.09
CA ASN A 216 -11.06 -3.37 -3.75
C ASN A 216 -10.02 -3.36 -2.63
N SER A 217 -8.84 -3.97 -2.82
CA SER A 217 -7.76 -3.90 -1.85
C SER A 217 -7.26 -2.47 -1.62
N PHE A 218 -7.51 -1.55 -2.56
CA PHE A 218 -7.19 -0.11 -2.47
C PHE A 218 -8.38 0.76 -2.04
N ARG A 219 -9.55 0.18 -1.76
CA ARG A 219 -10.76 0.97 -1.40
C ARG A 219 -10.49 1.90 -0.23
N ALA A 220 -9.85 1.42 0.84
CA ALA A 220 -9.51 2.21 2.01
C ALA A 220 -8.48 3.32 1.75
N ASP A 221 -7.76 3.26 0.63
CA ASP A 221 -6.81 4.26 0.17
C ASP A 221 -7.44 5.25 -0.84
N ILE A 222 -8.71 5.09 -1.22
CA ILE A 222 -9.33 5.91 -2.26
C ILE A 222 -10.61 6.56 -1.73
N VAL A 223 -11.49 5.74 -1.12
CA VAL A 223 -12.81 6.15 -0.65
C VAL A 223 -12.72 7.00 0.60
N LYS A 224 -13.37 8.16 0.57
CA LYS A 224 -13.38 9.15 1.66
C LYS A 224 -14.48 10.18 1.47
N ASP A 225 -14.96 10.70 2.60
CA ASP A 225 -15.98 11.76 2.65
C ASP A 225 -15.36 13.17 2.61
N GLU A 226 -14.06 13.28 2.84
CA GLU A 226 -13.29 14.53 2.77
C GLU A 226 -11.89 14.29 2.19
N PRO A 227 -11.26 15.31 1.57
CA PRO A 227 -9.89 15.19 1.08
C PRO A 227 -8.86 14.90 2.18
N TRP A 228 -7.77 14.22 1.82
CA TRP A 228 -6.65 13.94 2.72
C TRP A 228 -5.39 14.71 2.32
N ASN A 229 -4.59 15.09 3.30
CA ASN A 229 -3.24 15.60 3.04
C ASN A 229 -2.41 14.58 2.28
N ARG A 230 -1.62 15.05 1.32
CA ARG A 230 -0.65 14.22 0.62
C ARG A 230 0.54 13.98 1.56
N LYS A 231 1.08 12.77 1.60
CA LYS A 231 2.26 12.44 2.44
C LYS A 231 3.51 12.22 1.60
N ILE A 232 4.58 12.95 1.88
CA ILE A 232 5.90 12.75 1.26
C ILE A 232 6.91 12.51 2.38
N GLY A 233 7.35 11.26 2.55
CA GLY A 233 8.11 10.86 3.74
C GLY A 233 7.28 11.10 5.00
N ASP A 234 7.83 11.86 5.95
CA ASP A 234 7.15 12.25 7.19
C ASP A 234 6.41 13.60 7.08
N ILE A 235 6.43 14.23 5.90
CA ILE A 235 5.83 15.56 5.67
C ILE A 235 4.41 15.40 5.16
N GLU A 236 3.47 16.10 5.80
CA GLU A 236 2.10 16.25 5.31
C GLU A 236 1.95 17.56 4.53
N ILE A 237 1.45 17.45 3.30
CA ILE A 237 1.16 18.58 2.42
C ILE A 237 -0.37 18.76 2.36
N PRO A 238 -0.90 19.91 2.81
CA PRO A 238 -2.31 20.23 2.74
C PRO A 238 -2.91 20.13 1.32
N VAL A 239 -4.18 19.75 1.23
CA VAL A 239 -4.91 19.65 -0.05
C VAL A 239 -5.13 21.01 -0.70
N SER A 240 -5.34 22.01 0.14
CA SER A 240 -5.56 23.39 -0.25
C SER A 240 -4.70 24.30 0.63
N GLY A 241 -4.46 25.51 0.13
CA GLY A 241 -3.61 26.48 0.79
C GLY A 241 -2.50 26.96 -0.12
N TYR A 242 -1.83 28.00 0.37
CA TYR A 242 -0.79 28.69 -0.35
C TYR A 242 0.49 28.68 0.48
N GLY A 243 1.61 28.44 -0.20
CA GLY A 243 2.94 28.71 0.34
C GLY A 243 3.52 29.97 -0.29
N GLU A 244 4.59 30.49 0.29
CA GLU A 244 5.40 31.54 -0.31
C GLU A 244 6.81 31.02 -0.54
N ILE A 245 7.41 31.40 -1.67
CA ILE A 245 8.79 31.05 -2.03
C ILE A 245 9.40 32.21 -2.82
N THR A 246 10.68 32.49 -2.59
CA THR A 246 11.45 33.39 -3.45
C THR A 246 12.02 32.60 -4.62
N LEU A 247 11.71 33.02 -5.85
CA LEU A 247 12.15 32.30 -7.04
C LEU A 247 13.66 32.45 -7.26
N ASP A 248 14.37 31.34 -7.43
CA ASP A 248 15.79 31.36 -7.82
C ASP A 248 15.98 31.70 -9.32
N ILE A 249 14.98 31.39 -10.15
CA ILE A 249 14.93 31.62 -11.59
C ILE A 249 13.56 32.20 -11.92
N GLY A 250 13.49 33.15 -12.86
CA GLY A 250 12.23 33.75 -13.28
C GLY A 250 11.21 32.74 -13.82
N SER A 251 9.93 33.09 -13.71
CA SER A 251 8.78 32.26 -14.13
C SER A 251 7.67 33.14 -14.71
N LEU A 252 6.53 32.55 -15.09
CA LEU A 252 5.30 33.27 -15.41
C LEU A 252 4.29 33.12 -14.28
N CYS A 253 3.42 34.12 -14.13
CA CYS A 253 2.25 34.07 -13.25
C CYS A 253 1.12 33.27 -13.92
N ASP A 254 0.58 32.26 -13.24
CA ASP A 254 -0.52 31.45 -13.76
C ASP A 254 -1.88 32.19 -13.77
N SER A 255 -1.96 33.38 -13.17
CA SER A 255 -3.17 34.20 -13.14
C SER A 255 -3.18 35.27 -14.24
N CYS A 256 -2.14 36.10 -14.32
CA CYS A 256 -2.09 37.21 -15.30
C CYS A 256 -1.21 36.91 -16.51
N SER A 257 -0.46 35.79 -16.51
CA SER A 257 0.51 35.42 -17.56
C SER A 257 1.70 36.37 -17.73
N GLU A 258 1.88 37.34 -16.84
CA GLU A 258 3.03 38.24 -16.83
C GLU A 258 4.30 37.54 -16.30
N GLU A 259 5.45 38.08 -16.69
CA GLU A 259 6.77 37.61 -16.24
C GLU A 259 7.01 37.94 -14.76
N ILE A 260 7.64 36.98 -14.08
CA ILE A 260 8.08 37.10 -12.69
C ILE A 260 9.60 36.95 -12.67
N ASP A 261 10.30 38.02 -12.30
CA ASP A 261 11.75 38.00 -12.19
C ASP A 261 12.27 37.07 -11.08
N ALA A 262 13.49 36.54 -11.28
CA ALA A 262 14.24 35.87 -10.23
C ALA A 262 14.45 36.82 -9.02
N GLY A 263 14.36 36.28 -7.81
CA GLY A 263 14.41 37.05 -6.56
C GLY A 263 13.05 37.59 -6.10
N THR A 264 11.99 37.45 -6.91
CA THR A 264 10.63 37.80 -6.50
C THR A 264 10.05 36.74 -5.59
N THR A 265 9.50 37.15 -4.44
CA THR A 265 8.66 36.28 -3.60
C THR A 265 7.29 36.10 -4.25
N VAL A 266 6.94 34.85 -4.54
CA VAL A 266 5.67 34.46 -5.13
C VAL A 266 4.85 33.63 -4.15
N ARG A 267 3.54 33.67 -4.33
CA ARG A 267 2.62 32.75 -3.67
C ARG A 267 2.39 31.57 -4.61
N TYR A 268 2.42 30.35 -4.11
CA TYR A 268 2.12 29.17 -4.92
C TYR A 268 1.05 28.29 -4.27
N HIS A 269 0.18 27.71 -5.09
CA HIS A 269 -0.82 26.78 -4.60
C HIS A 269 -0.16 25.45 -4.24
N LEU A 270 -0.24 25.02 -2.97
CA LEU A 270 0.49 23.85 -2.45
C LEU A 270 0.24 22.55 -3.25
N ARG A 271 -0.99 22.38 -3.76
CA ARG A 271 -1.37 21.24 -4.63
C ARG A 271 -1.05 21.44 -6.13
N LEU A 272 -1.49 22.55 -6.72
CA LEU A 272 -1.45 22.74 -8.18
C LEU A 272 -0.06 23.16 -8.66
N GLY A 273 0.76 23.71 -7.77
CA GLY A 273 2.03 24.33 -8.12
C GLY A 273 1.86 25.65 -8.87
N THR A 274 0.62 26.13 -9.04
CA THR A 274 0.36 27.40 -9.73
C THR A 274 0.96 28.55 -8.96
N LEU A 275 1.67 29.42 -9.66
CA LEU A 275 2.41 30.57 -9.14
C LEU A 275 1.61 31.85 -9.36
N TYR A 276 1.58 32.68 -8.33
CA TYR A 276 0.91 33.97 -8.32
C TYR A 276 1.94 35.04 -7.98
N CYS A 277 2.13 36.00 -8.90
CA CYS A 277 2.96 37.18 -8.67
C CYS A 277 2.38 38.05 -7.53
N PRO A 278 3.16 39.00 -6.97
CA PRO A 278 2.70 39.90 -5.90
C PRO A 278 1.35 40.57 -6.18
N ASP A 279 1.09 40.96 -7.42
CA ASP A 279 -0.15 41.63 -7.84
C ASP A 279 -1.36 40.67 -7.93
N CYS A 280 -1.11 39.37 -8.03
CA CYS A 280 -2.14 38.33 -8.10
C CYS A 280 -2.28 37.53 -6.80
N MET A 281 -1.66 37.96 -5.69
CA MET A 281 -1.75 37.28 -4.39
C MET A 281 -3.02 37.59 -3.60
N THR A 282 -4.00 38.27 -4.19
CA THR A 282 -5.28 38.60 -3.53
C THR A 282 -6.24 37.41 -3.51
#